data_AF-A0A7W0YWA0-F1
#
_entry.id   AF-A0A7W0YWA0-F1
#
_cell.length_a   1.000
_cell.length_b   1.000
_cell.length_c   1.000
_cell.angle_alpha   90.00
_cell.angle_beta   90.00
_cell.angle_gamma   90.00
#
_symmetry.space_group_name_H-M   'P 1'
#
loop_
_entity.id
_entity.type
_entity.pdbx_description
1 polymer ?
#
loop_
_entity_poly.entity_id
_entity_poly.type
_entity_poly.pdbx_seq_one_letter_code
_entity_poly.pdbx_strand_id
1 'polypeptide(L)'
;MSRPAPPSGAAPPAQAFTSDGEVIDLPPLAREICARYRSEFPDEEERYGPVGIEWCLHDNQYLLAWAIQDARDATVVLSDQAVWLAGILKARDFPVARLARNLEIASEVVRSSPALRELADSTSEHLAASAVTVAALP
;
A
#
# COMPACT_ATOMS: atom_id res chain seq x y z
N MET A 1 -14.07 8.46 -19.28
CA MET A 1 -13.94 8.64 -17.82
C MET A 1 -13.15 9.93 -17.58
N SER A 2 -13.53 10.77 -16.61
CA SER A 2 -12.74 11.95 -16.25
C SER A 2 -11.52 11.50 -15.44
N ARG A 3 -10.36 12.13 -15.67
CA ARG A 3 -9.15 11.85 -14.89
C ARG A 3 -9.37 12.18 -13.40
N PRO A 4 -8.76 11.42 -12.47
CA PRO A 4 -8.82 11.76 -11.05
C PRO A 4 -8.12 13.09 -10.77
N ALA A 5 -8.63 13.84 -9.79
CA ALA A 5 -7.92 14.98 -9.22
C ALA A 5 -6.71 14.48 -8.40
N PRO A 6 -5.67 15.31 -8.18
CA PRO A 6 -4.55 14.97 -7.31
C PRO A 6 -4.97 14.53 -5.89
N PRO A 7 -4.09 13.81 -5.17
CA PRO A 7 -4.31 13.50 -3.76
C PRO A 7 -4.73 14.73 -2.96
N SER A 8 -5.79 14.57 -2.18
CA SER A 8 -6.32 15.61 -1.29
C SER A 8 -6.69 15.01 0.06
N GLY A 9 -6.80 15.85 1.09
CA GLY A 9 -6.98 15.44 2.48
C GLY A 9 -5.67 15.41 3.26
N ALA A 10 -5.51 14.42 4.14
CA ALA A 10 -4.30 14.28 4.95
C ALA A 10 -3.11 13.82 4.09
N ALA A 11 -1.95 14.46 4.31
CA ALA A 11 -0.70 14.01 3.71
C ALA A 11 -0.38 12.58 4.16
N PRO A 12 0.20 11.74 3.29
CA PRO A 12 0.54 10.38 3.65
C PRO A 12 1.74 10.38 4.63
N PRO A 13 1.83 9.40 5.54
CA PRO A 13 2.96 9.29 6.45
C PRO A 13 4.27 9.17 5.64
N ALA A 14 5.26 10.02 5.94
CA ALA A 14 6.59 9.90 5.34
C ALA A 14 7.44 8.84 6.06
N GLN A 15 7.10 8.54 7.31
CA GLN A 15 7.90 7.71 8.20
C GLN A 15 6.99 6.76 8.99
N ALA A 16 7.55 5.59 9.30
CA ALA A 16 7.06 4.69 10.34
C ALA A 16 8.18 4.42 11.35
N PHE A 17 7.87 3.74 12.45
CA PHE A 17 8.83 3.48 13.51
C PHE A 17 8.84 2.00 13.88
N THR A 18 10.03 1.44 14.09
CA THR A 18 10.19 0.10 14.69
C THR A 18 9.82 0.11 16.17
N SER A 19 9.78 -1.06 16.82
CA SER A 19 9.57 -1.19 18.27
C SER A 19 10.62 -0.43 19.09
N ASP A 20 11.85 -0.35 18.58
CA ASP A 20 12.98 0.34 19.23
C ASP A 20 13.06 1.83 18.86
N GLY A 21 12.09 2.33 18.08
CA GLY A 21 11.98 3.73 17.68
C GLY A 21 12.86 4.12 16.48
N GLU A 22 13.45 3.16 15.77
CA GLU A 22 14.14 3.43 14.51
C GLU A 22 13.17 3.92 13.45
N VAL A 23 13.59 4.92 12.67
CA VAL A 23 12.78 5.55 11.62
C VAL A 23 12.90 4.77 10.32
N ILE A 24 11.77 4.39 9.74
CA ILE A 24 11.67 3.76 8.43
C ILE A 24 11.16 4.81 7.43
N ASP A 25 11.97 5.11 6.40
CA ASP A 25 11.57 6.00 5.30
C ASP A 25 10.62 5.26 4.33
N LEU A 26 9.37 5.71 4.25
CA LEU A 26 8.32 5.04 3.48
C LEU A 26 8.34 5.34 1.98
N PRO A 27 8.62 6.59 1.52
CA PRO A 27 8.63 6.93 0.10
C PRO A 27 9.51 6.06 -0.80
N PRO A 28 10.73 5.61 -0.42
CA PRO A 28 11.51 4.69 -1.24
C PRO A 28 10.81 3.35 -1.46
N LEU A 29 10.18 2.79 -0.42
CA LEU A 29 9.44 1.53 -0.50
C LEU A 29 8.18 1.69 -1.36
N ALA A 30 7.42 2.77 -1.14
CA ALA A 30 6.23 3.07 -1.94
C ALA A 30 6.56 3.26 -3.43
N ARG A 31 7.67 3.93 -3.75
CA ARG A 31 8.15 4.09 -5.13
C ARG A 31 8.46 2.74 -5.80
N GLU A 32 9.14 1.84 -5.09
CA GLU A 32 9.44 0.51 -5.59
C GLU A 32 8.16 -0.30 -5.85
N ILE A 33 7.20 -0.26 -4.92
CA ILE A 33 5.90 -0.93 -5.09
C ILE A 33 5.19 -0.39 -6.33
N CYS A 34 5.07 0.93 -6.46
CA CYS A 34 4.41 1.56 -7.61
C CYS A 34 5.13 1.28 -8.93
N ALA A 35 6.46 1.19 -8.94
CA ALA A 35 7.23 0.83 -10.13
C ALA A 35 6.94 -0.60 -10.60
N ARG A 36 6.91 -1.56 -9.66
CA ARG A 36 6.54 -2.96 -9.95
C ARG A 36 5.08 -3.07 -10.39
N TYR A 37 4.18 -2.41 -9.68
CA TYR A 37 2.76 -2.38 -10.00
C TYR A 37 2.50 -1.84 -11.42
N ARG A 38 3.13 -0.72 -11.79
CA ARG A 38 2.98 -0.17 -13.15
C ARG A 38 3.61 -1.02 -14.24
N SER A 39 4.65 -1.78 -13.90
CA SER A 39 5.22 -2.75 -14.83
C SER A 39 4.24 -3.91 -15.10
N GLU A 40 3.45 -4.30 -14.10
CA GLU A 40 2.41 -5.32 -14.22
C GLU A 40 1.12 -4.80 -14.88
N PHE A 41 0.77 -3.53 -14.65
CA PHE A 41 -0.43 -2.88 -15.18
C PHE A 41 -0.09 -1.61 -16.00
N PRO A 42 0.45 -1.77 -17.22
CA PRO A 42 0.87 -0.63 -18.04
C PRO A 42 -0.30 0.27 -18.50
N ASP A 43 -1.54 -0.22 -18.45
CA ASP A 43 -2.76 0.52 -18.80
C ASP A 43 -3.15 1.61 -17.78
N GLU A 44 -2.53 1.60 -16.59
CA GLU A 44 -2.75 2.59 -15.54
C GLU A 44 -2.51 4.04 -15.99
N GLU A 45 -1.49 4.26 -16.83
CA GLU A 45 -1.17 5.59 -17.35
C GLU A 45 -2.26 6.09 -18.31
N GLU A 46 -2.80 5.21 -19.15
CA GLU A 46 -3.93 5.58 -20.01
C GLU A 46 -5.18 5.90 -19.18
N ARG A 47 -5.45 5.08 -18.15
CA ARG A 47 -6.66 5.18 -17.34
C ARG A 47 -6.67 6.37 -16.39
N TYR A 48 -5.57 6.61 -15.69
CA TYR A 48 -5.50 7.58 -14.60
C TYR A 48 -4.54 8.74 -14.88
N GLY A 49 -3.69 8.62 -15.91
CA GLY A 49 -2.69 9.62 -16.25
C GLY A 49 -1.59 9.78 -15.19
N PRO A 50 -0.87 10.91 -15.23
CA PRO A 50 0.23 11.17 -14.31
C PRO A 50 -0.22 11.17 -12.85
N VAL A 51 -1.43 11.66 -12.57
CA VAL A 51 -1.99 11.71 -11.20
C VAL A 51 -2.16 10.31 -10.58
N GLY A 52 -2.26 9.26 -11.39
CA GLY A 52 -2.31 7.88 -10.90
C GLY A 52 -1.06 7.50 -10.09
N ILE A 53 0.13 8.01 -10.43
CA ILE A 53 1.34 7.72 -9.65
C ILE A 53 1.32 8.41 -8.29
N GLU A 54 0.77 9.61 -8.23
CA GLU A 54 0.67 10.38 -6.98
C GLU A 54 -0.25 9.67 -6.00
N TRP A 55 -1.39 9.17 -6.46
CA TRP A 55 -2.28 8.33 -5.64
C TRP A 55 -1.64 7.00 -5.27
N CYS A 56 -0.95 6.34 -6.21
CA CYS A 56 -0.25 5.09 -5.89
C CYS A 56 0.76 5.27 -4.75
N LEU A 57 1.57 6.33 -4.80
CA LEU A 57 2.54 6.64 -3.75
C LEU A 57 1.84 6.97 -2.42
N HIS A 58 0.80 7.78 -2.48
CA HIS A 58 0.02 8.20 -1.32
C HIS A 58 -0.59 7.00 -0.59
N ASP A 59 -1.32 6.14 -1.32
CA ASP A 59 -1.98 4.97 -0.74
C ASP A 59 -0.96 3.95 -0.22
N ASN A 60 0.13 3.69 -0.96
CA ASN A 60 1.16 2.75 -0.51
C ASN A 60 1.91 3.23 0.74
N GLN A 61 2.11 4.53 0.93
CA GLN A 61 2.67 5.06 2.17
C GLN A 61 1.74 4.79 3.37
N TYR A 62 0.42 4.94 3.21
CA TYR A 62 -0.53 4.56 4.26
C TYR A 62 -0.54 3.05 4.53
N LEU A 63 -0.60 2.23 3.48
CA LEU A 63 -0.60 0.77 3.60
C LEU A 63 0.67 0.26 4.31
N LEU A 64 1.84 0.80 3.98
CA LEU A 64 3.09 0.47 4.65
C LEU A 64 3.08 0.91 6.12
N ALA A 65 2.64 2.13 6.41
CA ALA A 65 2.58 2.65 7.78
C ALA A 65 1.66 1.78 8.66
N TRP A 66 0.48 1.42 8.16
CA TRP A 66 -0.44 0.53 8.87
C TRP A 66 0.10 -0.88 9.03
N ALA A 67 0.74 -1.43 7.99
CA ALA A 67 1.33 -2.77 8.08
C ALA A 67 2.42 -2.85 9.16
N ILE A 68 3.28 -1.83 9.21
CA ILE A 68 4.35 -1.73 10.23
C ILE A 68 3.74 -1.56 11.62
N GLN A 69 2.72 -0.70 11.76
CA GLN A 69 2.04 -0.48 13.03
C GLN A 69 1.33 -1.74 13.53
N ASP A 70 0.63 -2.45 12.66
CA ASP A 70 -0.05 -3.71 12.96
C ASP A 70 0.95 -4.78 13.42
N ALA A 71 2.05 -4.96 12.68
CA ALA A 71 3.12 -5.89 13.04
C ALA A 71 3.84 -5.52 14.35
N ARG A 72 3.96 -4.23 14.65
CA ARG A 72 4.67 -3.74 15.84
C ARG A 72 3.84 -3.89 17.12
N ASP A 73 2.59 -3.44 17.10
CA ASP A 73 1.79 -3.28 18.32
C ASP A 73 0.28 -3.53 18.16
N ALA A 74 -0.18 -3.91 16.97
CA ALA A 74 -1.59 -4.19 16.67
C ALA A 74 -2.57 -3.05 17.04
N THR A 75 -2.10 -1.80 17.18
CA THR A 75 -2.98 -0.64 17.44
C THR A 75 -3.78 -0.23 16.20
N VAL A 76 -3.39 -0.72 15.03
CA VAL A 76 -4.14 -0.68 13.78
C VAL A 76 -4.21 -2.12 13.26
N VAL A 77 -5.36 -2.53 12.75
CA VAL A 77 -5.53 -3.81 12.05
C VAL A 77 -5.46 -3.56 10.54
N LEU A 78 -4.42 -4.03 9.87
CA LEU A 78 -4.18 -3.72 8.45
C LEU A 78 -5.33 -4.19 7.56
N SER A 79 -5.87 -5.38 7.80
CA SER A 79 -6.95 -5.94 6.98
C SER A 79 -8.19 -5.04 6.98
N ASP A 80 -8.52 -4.43 8.11
CA ASP A 80 -9.67 -3.53 8.24
C ASP A 80 -9.43 -2.24 7.44
N GLN A 81 -8.21 -1.70 7.48
CA GLN A 81 -7.85 -0.52 6.70
C GLN A 81 -7.83 -0.83 5.19
N ALA A 82 -7.32 -1.99 4.80
CA ALA A 82 -7.29 -2.43 3.41
C ALA A 82 -8.70 -2.65 2.84
N VAL A 83 -9.62 -3.22 3.63
CA VAL A 83 -11.04 -3.37 3.25
C VAL A 83 -11.73 -2.01 3.11
N TRP A 84 -11.48 -1.09 4.03
CA TRP A 84 -11.99 0.28 3.94
C TRP A 84 -11.49 0.99 2.67
N LEU A 85 -10.18 0.92 2.39
CA LEU A 85 -9.59 1.50 1.20
C LEU A 85 -10.16 0.87 -0.08
N ALA A 86 -10.33 -0.46 -0.10
CA ALA A 86 -10.96 -1.17 -1.21
C ALA A 86 -12.36 -0.64 -1.51
N GLY A 87 -13.15 -0.32 -0.47
CA GLY A 87 -14.47 0.31 -0.61
C GLY A 87 -14.41 1.68 -1.28
N ILE A 88 -13.46 2.53 -0.87
CA ILE A 88 -13.24 3.86 -1.48
C ILE A 88 -12.81 3.72 -2.95
N LEU A 89 -11.85 2.85 -3.21
CA LEU A 89 -11.33 2.59 -4.55
C LEU A 89 -12.43 2.04 -5.47
N LYS A 90 -13.23 1.07 -4.99
CA LYS A 90 -14.39 0.53 -5.72
C LYS A 90 -15.40 1.63 -6.05
N ALA A 91 -15.71 2.52 -5.11
CA ALA A 91 -16.62 3.65 -5.35
C ALA A 91 -16.07 4.65 -6.39
N ARG A 92 -14.75 4.63 -6.64
CA ARG A 92 -14.06 5.42 -7.67
C ARG A 92 -13.79 4.62 -8.96
N ASP A 93 -14.47 3.49 -9.14
CA ASP A 93 -14.30 2.60 -10.29
C ASP A 93 -12.89 2.00 -10.43
N PHE A 94 -12.11 1.93 -9.34
CA PHE A 94 -10.83 1.24 -9.35
C PHE A 94 -11.02 -0.28 -9.21
N PRO A 95 -10.29 -1.11 -9.98
CA PRO A 95 -10.40 -2.56 -9.93
C PRO A 95 -9.81 -3.13 -8.63
N VAL A 96 -10.68 -3.53 -7.68
CA VAL A 96 -10.28 -4.03 -6.35
C VAL A 96 -9.27 -5.18 -6.40
N ALA A 97 -9.36 -6.07 -7.40
CA ALA A 97 -8.38 -7.14 -7.60
C ALA A 97 -6.95 -6.62 -7.78
N ARG A 98 -6.78 -5.41 -8.34
CA ARG A 98 -5.46 -4.77 -8.46
C ARG A 98 -4.95 -4.21 -7.14
N LEU A 99 -5.83 -3.81 -6.21
CA LEU A 99 -5.41 -3.45 -4.85
C LEU A 99 -4.87 -4.69 -4.13
N ALA A 100 -5.57 -5.84 -4.24
CA ALA A 100 -5.07 -7.11 -3.69
C ALA A 100 -3.68 -7.43 -4.25
N ARG A 101 -3.49 -7.31 -5.57
CA ARG A 101 -2.18 -7.52 -6.19
C ARG A 101 -1.12 -6.51 -5.71
N ASN A 102 -1.48 -5.24 -5.53
CA ASN A 102 -0.58 -4.24 -4.97
C ASN A 102 -0.12 -4.60 -3.54
N LEU A 103 -1.00 -5.17 -2.71
CA LEU A 103 -0.64 -5.67 -1.38
C LEU A 103 0.33 -6.85 -1.43
N GLU A 104 0.20 -7.75 -2.41
CA GLU A 104 1.16 -8.84 -2.64
C GLU A 104 2.53 -8.28 -3.05
N ILE A 105 2.58 -7.31 -3.97
CA ILE A 105 3.81 -6.62 -4.37
C ILE A 105 4.45 -5.92 -3.15
N ALA A 106 3.64 -5.24 -2.33
CA ALA A 106 4.10 -4.63 -1.09
C ALA A 106 4.71 -5.65 -0.13
N SER A 107 4.07 -6.81 0.03
CA SER A 107 4.57 -7.93 0.83
C SER A 107 5.95 -8.40 0.36
N GLU A 108 6.14 -8.54 -0.96
CA GLU A 108 7.42 -8.92 -1.57
C GLU A 108 8.51 -7.85 -1.36
N VAL A 109 8.17 -6.58 -1.57
CA VAL A 109 9.10 -5.44 -1.37
C VAL A 109 9.57 -5.39 0.08
N VAL A 110 8.63 -5.46 1.03
CA VAL A 110 8.92 -5.47 2.47
C VAL A 110 9.83 -6.63 2.85
N ARG A 111 9.53 -7.85 2.39
CA ARG A 111 10.32 -9.05 2.70
C ARG A 111 11.79 -8.91 2.27
N SER A 112 12.03 -8.23 1.15
CA SER A 112 13.36 -8.00 0.61
C SER A 112 14.07 -6.74 1.15
N SER A 113 13.39 -5.94 1.97
CA SER A 113 13.89 -4.63 2.39
C SER A 113 14.85 -4.73 3.58
N PRO A 114 16.10 -4.24 3.45
CA PRO A 114 17.02 -4.19 4.58
C PRO A 114 16.59 -3.20 5.66
N ALA A 115 15.80 -2.17 5.30
CA ALA A 115 15.29 -1.17 6.24
C ALA A 115 14.23 -1.71 7.21
N LEU A 116 13.69 -2.89 6.91
CA LEU A 116 12.65 -3.55 7.71
C LEU A 116 13.13 -4.85 8.32
N ARG A 117 14.45 -5.13 8.37
CA ARG A 117 15.00 -6.47 8.68
C ARG A 117 14.32 -7.19 9.85
N GLU A 118 14.04 -6.49 10.95
CA GLU A 118 13.45 -7.07 12.16
C GLU A 118 11.92 -7.27 12.07
N LEU A 119 11.24 -6.46 11.27
CA LEU A 119 9.78 -6.51 11.08
C LEU A 119 9.37 -7.12 9.72
N ALA A 120 10.33 -7.50 8.89
CA ALA A 120 10.11 -7.84 7.48
C ALA A 120 9.14 -9.02 7.34
N ASP A 121 9.33 -10.08 8.13
CA ASP A 121 8.48 -11.27 8.04
C ASP A 121 7.04 -10.98 8.49
N SER A 122 6.85 -10.42 9.68
CA SER A 122 5.50 -10.10 10.18
C SER A 122 4.78 -9.05 9.33
N THR A 123 5.47 -7.98 8.94
CA THR A 123 4.88 -6.94 8.06
C THR A 123 4.51 -7.52 6.69
N SER A 124 5.38 -8.36 6.12
CA SER A 124 5.12 -9.05 4.85
C SER A 124 3.94 -10.02 4.96
N GLU A 125 3.83 -10.77 6.05
CA GLU A 125 2.71 -11.67 6.32
C GLU A 125 1.38 -10.93 6.45
N HIS A 126 1.35 -9.80 7.18
CA HIS A 126 0.14 -8.99 7.32
C HIS A 126 -0.33 -8.42 5.98
N LEU A 127 0.61 -7.96 5.13
CA LEU A 127 0.31 -7.50 3.77
C LEU A 127 -0.26 -8.62 2.91
N ALA A 128 0.34 -9.82 2.96
CA ALA A 128 -0.14 -10.99 2.20
C ALA A 128 -1.52 -11.46 2.68
N ALA A 129 -1.76 -11.51 3.99
CA ALA A 129 -3.07 -11.84 4.55
C ALA A 129 -4.15 -10.80 4.17
N SER A 130 -3.77 -9.53 4.14
CA SER A 130 -4.66 -8.45 3.70
C SER A 130 -4.97 -8.53 2.22
N ALA A 131 -4.01 -8.96 1.38
CA ALA A 131 -4.25 -9.22 -0.04
C ALA A 131 -5.33 -10.30 -0.24
N VAL A 132 -5.22 -11.42 0.47
CA VAL A 132 -6.22 -12.50 0.45
C VAL A 132 -7.59 -11.98 0.88
N THR A 133 -7.63 -11.17 1.93
CA THR A 133 -8.87 -10.57 2.44
C THR A 133 -9.53 -9.66 1.41
N VAL A 134 -8.76 -8.77 0.77
CA VAL A 134 -9.24 -7.86 -0.27
C VAL A 134 -9.69 -8.62 -1.52
N ALA A 135 -8.96 -9.67 -1.92
CA ALA A 135 -9.31 -10.51 -3.07
C ALA A 135 -10.63 -11.26 -2.90
N ALA A 136 -11.05 -11.51 -1.65
CA ALA A 136 -12.32 -12.18 -1.33
C ALA A 136 -13.53 -11.22 -1.30
N LEU A 137 -13.33 -9.91 -1.50
CA LEU A 137 -14.43 -8.94 -1.52
C LEU A 137 -15.31 -9.11 -2.78
N PRO A 138 -16.63 -8.90 -2.65
CA PRO A 138 -17.57 -8.96 -3.78
C PRO A 138 -17.47 -7.75 -4.72
#